data_AF-A0A3P6RHZ6-F1
#
_entry.id   AF-A0A3P6RHZ6-F1
#
_cell.length_a   1.000
_cell.length_b   1.000
_cell.length_c   1.000
_cell.angle_alpha   90.00
_cell.angle_beta   90.00
_cell.angle_gamma   90.00
#
_symmetry.space_group_name_H-M   'P 1'
#
loop_
_entity.id
_entity.type
_entity.pdbx_description
1 polymer ?
#
loop_
_entity_poly.entity_id
_entity_poly.type
_entity_poly.pdbx_seq_one_letter_code
_entity_poly.pdbx_strand_id
1 'polypeptide(L)'
;MFIRRGVYVGAVLRFTLYLPDDFPSQKIPIVLFDEEVFHPHIEPATGELDLKRYFWDGWKPEKHHIYHILLIVQRTFFSFDADIASCVNKEAAKMLRDDREAFRLKAGEIIK
;
A
#
# COMPACT_ATOMS: atom_id res chain seq x y z
N MET A 1 10.55 4.90 4.42
CA MET A 1 10.09 5.76 3.30
C MET A 1 9.62 7.10 3.84
N PHE A 2 10.04 8.20 3.22
CA PHE A 2 9.61 9.55 3.61
C PHE A 2 8.53 10.05 2.66
N ILE A 3 7.35 10.40 3.17
CA ILE A 3 6.26 10.94 2.35
C ILE A 3 6.36 12.46 2.28
N ARG A 4 6.42 12.99 1.06
CA ARG A 4 6.68 14.42 0.81
C ARG A 4 5.47 15.21 0.30
N ARG A 5 4.34 14.55 0.05
CA ARG A 5 3.13 15.15 -0.54
C ARG A 5 1.91 14.26 -0.31
N GLY A 6 0.73 14.81 -0.53
CA GLY A 6 -0.54 14.09 -0.31
C GLY A 6 -0.95 14.08 1.15
N VAL A 7 -1.96 13.27 1.49
CA VAL A 7 -2.57 13.26 2.83
C VAL A 7 -1.63 12.75 3.92
N TYR A 8 -0.62 11.95 3.56
CA TYR A 8 0.38 11.41 4.48
C TYR A 8 1.68 12.24 4.53
N VAL A 9 1.67 13.47 4.01
CA VAL A 9 2.87 14.33 3.98
C VAL A 9 3.48 14.49 5.39
N GLY A 10 4.78 14.29 5.51
CA GLY A 10 5.48 14.32 6.79
C GLY A 10 5.62 12.95 7.48
N ALA A 11 4.84 11.94 7.07
CA ALA A 11 4.97 10.60 7.63
C ALA A 11 6.30 9.93 7.24
N VAL A 12 6.84 9.15 8.19
CA VAL A 12 7.97 8.24 7.99
C VAL A 12 7.46 6.82 8.16
N LEU A 13 7.34 6.09 7.05
CA LEU A 13 6.76 4.75 7.01
C LEU A 13 7.86 3.71 6.82
N ARG A 14 7.99 2.77 7.75
CA ARG A 14 8.87 1.62 7.61
C ARG A 14 8.07 0.45 7.04
N PHE A 15 8.76 -0.34 6.24
CA PHE A 15 8.17 -1.54 5.68
C PHE A 15 9.25 -2.60 5.50
N THR A 16 8.82 -3.85 5.58
CA THR A 16 9.64 -5.02 5.31
C THR A 16 9.16 -5.69 4.03
N LEU A 17 10.09 -5.92 3.10
CA LEU A 17 9.86 -6.69 1.88
C LEU A 17 10.33 -8.13 2.10
N TYR A 18 9.38 -9.06 2.12
CA TYR A 18 9.65 -10.49 2.24
C TYR A 18 9.70 -11.11 0.85
N LEU A 19 10.85 -11.71 0.53
CA LEU A 19 11.00 -12.51 -0.67
C LEU A 19 10.61 -13.97 -0.37
N PRO A 20 10.00 -14.68 -1.34
CA PRO A 20 9.83 -16.13 -1.22
C PRO A 20 11.17 -16.86 -1.02
N ASP A 21 11.17 -17.97 -0.27
CA ASP A 21 12.38 -18.76 -0.02
C ASP A 21 13.02 -19.31 -1.31
N ASP A 22 12.20 -19.49 -2.35
CA ASP A 22 12.59 -19.96 -3.68
C ASP A 22 12.85 -18.81 -4.67
N PHE A 23 13.17 -17.60 -4.20
CA PHE A 23 13.39 -16.45 -5.08
C PHE A 23 14.61 -16.66 -6.01
N PRO A 24 14.51 -16.39 -7.33
CA PRO A 24 13.35 -15.86 -8.05
C PRO A 24 12.21 -16.88 -8.22
N SER A 25 11.01 -16.52 -7.73
CA SER A 25 9.81 -17.37 -7.71
C SER A 25 8.69 -16.79 -8.57
N GLN A 26 7.68 -17.62 -8.88
CA GLN A 26 6.39 -17.16 -9.42
C GLN A 26 5.49 -16.55 -8.34
N LYS A 27 5.82 -16.73 -7.06
CA LYS A 27 5.10 -16.11 -5.95
C LYS A 27 5.45 -14.62 -5.86
N ILE A 28 4.42 -13.82 -5.64
CA ILE A 28 4.61 -12.39 -5.40
C ILE A 28 5.29 -12.16 -4.04
N PRO A 29 6.33 -11.32 -3.95
CA PRO A 29 6.86 -10.88 -2.67
C PRO A 29 5.80 -10.15 -1.84
N ILE A 30 5.99 -10.11 -0.52
CA ILE A 30 5.05 -9.48 0.42
C ILE A 30 5.67 -8.19 0.94
N VAL A 31 4.89 -7.11 1.01
CA VAL A 31 5.29 -5.86 1.67
C VAL A 31 4.40 -5.66 2.89
N LEU A 32 5.00 -5.59 4.07
CA LEU A 32 4.32 -5.27 5.32
C LEU A 32 4.80 -3.92 5.85
N PHE A 33 3.88 -3.04 6.23
CA PHE A 33 4.21 -1.82 6.95
C PHE A 33 4.31 -2.08 8.45
N ASP A 34 5.30 -1.46 9.10
CA ASP A 34 5.53 -1.64 10.54
C ASP A 34 4.54 -0.81 11.37
N GLU A 35 4.07 0.32 10.80
CA GLU A 35 3.07 1.19 11.41
C GLU A 35 1.64 0.82 11.00
N GLU A 36 0.66 1.16 11.83
CA GLU A 36 -0.76 1.06 11.48
C GLU A 36 -1.13 2.15 10.46
N VAL A 37 -1.12 1.80 9.18
CA VAL A 37 -1.41 2.74 8.08
C VAL A 37 -2.88 2.65 7.67
N PHE A 38 -3.67 3.67 7.99
CA PHE A 38 -5.05 3.78 7.49
C PHE A 38 -5.04 4.16 6.01
N HIS A 39 -5.10 3.18 5.10
CA HIS A 39 -5.00 3.37 3.65
C HIS A 39 -5.87 2.37 2.87
N PRO A 40 -6.55 2.75 1.76
CA PRO A 40 -7.44 1.85 1.02
C PRO A 40 -6.79 0.55 0.51
N HIS A 41 -5.51 0.60 0.16
CA HIS A 41 -4.75 -0.53 -0.42
C HIS A 41 -3.92 -1.34 0.60
N ILE A 42 -4.02 -1.03 1.90
CA ILE A 42 -3.25 -1.73 2.95
C ILE A 42 -4.24 -2.48 3.83
N GLU A 43 -4.02 -3.78 4.01
CA GLU A 43 -4.84 -4.63 4.87
C GLU A 43 -4.73 -4.17 6.34
N PRO A 44 -5.83 -3.73 6.98
CA PRO A 44 -5.79 -3.18 8.33
C PRO A 44 -5.24 -4.15 9.38
N ALA A 45 -5.52 -5.45 9.24
CA ALA A 45 -5.14 -6.43 10.25
C ALA A 45 -3.66 -6.80 10.20
N THR A 46 -3.04 -6.76 9.01
CA THR A 46 -1.67 -7.27 8.79
C THR A 46 -0.66 -6.21 8.41
N GLY A 47 -1.11 -5.04 7.97
CA GLY A 47 -0.24 -4.03 7.34
C GLY A 47 0.25 -4.41 5.95
N GLU A 48 -0.32 -5.47 5.34
CA GLU A 48 0.09 -5.93 4.01
C GLU A 48 -0.40 -4.98 2.92
N LEU A 49 0.51 -4.53 2.07
CA LEU A 49 0.15 -3.84 0.84
C LEU A 49 -0.44 -4.84 -0.15
N ASP A 50 -1.65 -4.58 -0.64
CA ASP A 50 -2.25 -5.40 -1.69
C ASP A 50 -1.49 -5.20 -3.01
N LEU A 51 -0.47 -6.03 -3.24
CA LEU A 51 0.29 -6.00 -4.48
C LEU A 51 -0.44 -6.72 -5.63
N LYS A 52 -1.43 -7.58 -5.33
CA LYS A 52 -2.15 -8.36 -6.36
C LYS A 52 -2.89 -7.45 -7.34
N ARG A 53 -3.40 -6.31 -6.87
CA ARG A 53 -4.02 -5.30 -7.74
C ARG A 53 -3.06 -4.68 -8.77
N TYR A 54 -1.76 -4.66 -8.49
CA TYR A 54 -0.74 -4.11 -9.39
C TYR A 54 -0.18 -5.17 -10.34
N PHE A 55 -0.26 -6.45 -9.96
CA PHE A 55 0.13 -7.60 -10.76
C PHE A 55 -1.08 -8.48 -11.05
N TRP A 56 -2.09 -7.90 -11.72
CA TRP A 56 -3.38 -8.54 -11.98
C TRP A 56 -3.27 -9.82 -12.83
N ASP A 57 -2.22 -9.94 -13.64
CA ASP A 57 -1.89 -11.11 -14.46
C ASP A 57 -0.80 -11.99 -13.84
N GLY A 58 -0.53 -11.80 -12.54
CA GLY A 58 0.45 -12.54 -11.75
C GLY A 58 1.86 -11.95 -11.77
N TRP A 59 2.65 -12.33 -10.77
CA TRP A 59 4.07 -12.00 -10.72
C TRP A 59 4.87 -12.85 -11.72
N LYS A 60 5.65 -12.20 -12.58
CA LYS A 60 6.42 -12.82 -13.65
C LYS A 60 7.91 -12.55 -13.43
N PRO A 61 8.69 -13.50 -12.88
CA PRO A 61 10.09 -13.26 -12.50
C PRO A 61 10.99 -12.86 -13.68
N GLU A 62 10.57 -13.15 -14.92
CA GLU A 62 11.26 -12.76 -16.15
C GLU A 62 10.95 -11.33 -16.62
N LYS A 63 9.93 -10.67 -16.03
CA LYS A 63 9.50 -9.30 -16.39
C LYS A 63 9.51 -8.34 -15.21
N HIS A 64 9.18 -8.84 -14.02
CA HIS A 64 9.02 -8.06 -12.81
C HIS A 64 10.26 -8.21 -11.93
N HIS A 65 10.55 -7.15 -11.19
CA HIS A 65 11.78 -6.99 -10.44
C HIS A 65 11.46 -6.29 -9.13
N ILE A 66 12.32 -6.45 -8.12
CA ILE A 66 12.11 -5.86 -6.80
C ILE A 66 11.87 -4.34 -6.88
N TYR A 67 12.56 -3.63 -7.79
CA TYR A 67 12.36 -2.19 -7.94
C TYR A 67 10.93 -1.83 -8.41
N HIS A 68 10.24 -2.70 -9.15
CA HIS A 68 8.83 -2.45 -9.51
C HIS A 68 7.95 -2.42 -8.26
N ILE A 69 8.22 -3.30 -7.29
CA ILE A 69 7.53 -3.30 -5.99
C ILE A 69 7.85 -2.00 -5.23
N LEU A 70 9.12 -1.59 -5.18
CA LEU A 70 9.50 -0.33 -4.52
C LEU A 70 8.82 0.90 -5.16
N LEU A 71 8.67 0.91 -6.50
CA LEU A 71 7.93 1.94 -7.21
C LEU A 71 6.44 1.92 -6.86
N ILE A 72 5.84 0.74 -6.74
CA ILE A 72 4.44 0.58 -6.30
C ILE A 72 4.28 1.14 -4.90
N VAL A 73 5.10 0.71 -3.94
CA VAL A 73 5.11 1.19 -2.55
C VAL A 73 5.15 2.73 -2.51
N GLN A 74 6.02 3.36 -3.29
CA GLN A 74 6.09 4.82 -3.35
C GLN A 74 4.83 5.46 -3.96
N ARG A 75 4.31 4.89 -5.06
CA ARG A 75 3.15 5.44 -5.79
C ARG A 75 1.85 5.28 -5.01
N THR A 76 1.72 4.24 -4.20
CA THR A 76 0.56 3.98 -3.33
C THR A 76 0.26 5.19 -2.45
N PHE A 77 1.25 5.94 -1.98
CA PHE A 77 1.04 7.15 -1.16
C PHE A 77 0.92 8.46 -1.94
N PHE A 78 1.05 8.41 -3.28
CA PHE A 78 0.93 9.60 -4.12
C PHE A 78 -0.43 9.70 -4.80
N SER A 79 -0.92 8.61 -5.38
CA SER A 79 -2.21 8.53 -6.03
C SER A 79 -2.77 7.12 -5.89
N PHE A 80 -4.00 7.03 -5.41
CA PHE A 80 -4.70 5.79 -5.11
C PHE A 80 -6.20 6.01 -5.29
N ASP A 81 -6.91 4.96 -5.70
CA ASP A 81 -8.35 4.98 -5.87
C ASP A 81 -9.08 4.63 -4.56
N ALA A 82 -10.40 4.78 -4.59
CA ALA A 82 -11.30 4.58 -3.46
C ALA A 82 -12.42 3.60 -3.84
N ASP A 83 -12.18 2.70 -4.80
CA ASP A 83 -13.18 1.75 -5.22
C ASP A 83 -13.35 0.66 -4.15
N ILE A 84 -14.48 0.70 -3.44
CA ILE A 84 -14.82 -0.23 -2.36
C ILE A 84 -14.83 -1.68 -2.84
N ALA A 85 -15.13 -1.94 -4.12
CA ALA A 85 -15.17 -3.30 -4.63
C ALA A 85 -13.78 -3.94 -4.74
N SER A 86 -12.75 -3.14 -5.00
CA SER A 86 -11.37 -3.60 -5.24
C SER A 86 -10.40 -3.31 -4.10
N CYS A 87 -10.69 -2.36 -3.22
CA CYS A 87 -9.82 -2.02 -2.10
C CYS A 87 -9.93 -3.03 -0.93
N VAL A 88 -8.78 -3.45 -0.40
CA VAL A 88 -8.70 -4.35 0.76
C VAL A 88 -9.21 -3.69 2.05
N ASN A 89 -8.91 -2.41 2.24
CA ASN A 89 -9.47 -1.61 3.33
C ASN A 89 -10.72 -0.87 2.85
N LYS A 90 -11.87 -1.56 2.96
CA LYS A 90 -13.17 -1.02 2.53
C LYS A 90 -13.60 0.20 3.33
N GLU A 91 -13.21 0.29 4.61
CA GLU A 91 -13.51 1.44 5.45
C GLU A 91 -12.76 2.68 4.97
N ALA A 92 -11.45 2.58 4.74
CA ALA A 92 -10.66 3.66 4.18
C ALA A 92 -11.14 4.08 2.79
N ALA A 93 -11.48 3.12 1.92
CA ALA A 93 -12.04 3.39 0.59
C ALA A 93 -13.37 4.14 0.69
N LYS A 94 -14.29 3.68 1.56
CA LYS A 94 -15.57 4.34 1.80
C LYS A 94 -15.38 5.75 2.34
N MET A 95 -14.53 5.91 3.35
CA MET A 95 -14.27 7.21 3.98
C MET A 95 -13.63 8.18 2.97
N LEU A 96 -12.64 7.74 2.19
CA LEU A 96 -12.03 8.57 1.15
C LEU A 96 -13.04 9.04 0.09
N ARG A 97 -14.01 8.19 -0.26
CA ARG A 97 -15.06 8.51 -1.24
C ARG A 97 -16.14 9.42 -0.66
N ASP A 98 -16.62 9.11 0.53
CA ASP A 98 -17.83 9.72 1.12
C ASP A 98 -17.50 10.94 2.00
N ASP A 99 -16.34 10.96 2.65
CA ASP A 99 -15.88 12.03 3.56
C ASP A 99 -14.35 12.20 3.53
N ARG A 100 -13.88 13.01 2.58
CA ARG A 100 -12.44 13.28 2.36
C ARG A 100 -11.76 13.99 3.54
N GLU A 101 -12.50 14.77 4.34
CA GLU A 101 -11.94 15.45 5.51
C GLU A 101 -11.76 14.45 6.65
N ALA A 102 -12.76 13.63 6.95
CA ALA A 102 -12.62 12.55 7.93
C ALA A 102 -11.48 11.60 7.56
N PHE A 103 -11.38 11.22 6.28
CA PHE A 103 -10.26 10.40 5.79
C PHE A 103 -8.91 11.07 6.06
N ARG A 104 -8.78 12.39 5.76
CA ARG A 104 -7.53 13.12 5.98
C ARG A 104 -7.14 13.15 7.45
N LEU A 105 -8.10 13.39 8.34
CA LEU A 105 -7.86 13.40 9.78
C LEU A 105 -7.39 12.02 10.25
N LYS A 106 -8.11 10.96 9.87
CA LYS A 106 -7.78 9.59 10.27
C LYS A 106 -6.43 9.12 9.70
N ALA A 107 -6.19 9.35 8.41
CA ALA A 107 -4.94 9.03 7.75
C ALA A 107 -3.74 9.82 8.31
N GLY A 108 -3.99 11.04 8.80
CA GLY A 108 -2.98 11.94 9.37
C GLY A 108 -2.49 11.54 10.76
N GLU A 109 -3.18 10.64 11.48
CA GLU A 109 -2.81 10.19 12.83
C GLU A 109 -1.41 9.54 12.89
N ILE A 110 -0.89 9.06 11.76
CA ILE A 110 0.44 8.46 11.64
C ILE A 110 1.58 9.49 11.58
N ILE A 111 1.27 10.77 11.36
CA ILE A 111 2.26 11.85 11.28
C ILE A 111 2.63 12.26 12.72
N LYS A 112 3.91 12.14 13.05
CA LYS A 112 4.48 12.50 14.37
C LYS A 112 4.91 13.95 14.43
#